data_AF-A0A523HYA2-F1
#
_entry.id   AF-A0A523HYA2-F1
#
_cell.length_a   1.000
_cell.length_b   1.000
_cell.length_c   1.000
_cell.angle_alpha   90.00
_cell.angle_beta   90.00
_cell.angle_gamma   90.00
#
_symmetry.space_group_name_H-M   'P 1'
#
loop_
_entity.id
_entity.type
_entity.pdbx_description
1 polymer ?
#
loop_
_entity_poly.entity_id
_entity_poly.type
_entity_poly.pdbx_seq_one_letter_code
_entity_poly.pdbx_strand_id
1 'polypeptide(L)' 'MSKKDEFLYEVRIVERNILEGKLSKKDYEKHLASLPDVEEKGEPLVIEEDEVSSEEELDQVEEEISE' A
#
# COMPACT_ATOMS: atom_id res chain seq x y z
N MET A 1 -12.45 20.36 -2.10
CA MET A 1 -11.14 20.09 -1.47
C MET A 1 -10.25 19.44 -2.52
N SER A 2 -8.97 19.83 -2.56
CA SER A 2 -8.05 19.53 -3.64
C SER A 2 -7.67 18.04 -3.64
N LYS A 3 -7.90 17.31 -4.76
CA LYS A 3 -7.54 15.90 -5.01
C LYS A 3 -6.01 15.62 -4.98
N LYS A 4 -5.21 16.45 -4.31
CA LYS A 4 -3.75 16.45 -4.47
C LYS A 4 -3.02 15.47 -3.55
N ASP A 5 -3.70 14.93 -2.54
CA ASP A 5 -3.02 14.17 -1.47
C ASP A 5 -3.35 12.66 -1.48
N GLU A 6 -4.18 12.17 -2.40
CA GLU A 6 -4.57 10.74 -2.44
C GLU A 6 -3.43 9.79 -2.83
N PHE A 7 -2.35 10.30 -3.44
CA PHE A 7 -1.29 9.47 -4.03
C PHE A 7 0.05 9.56 -3.30
N LEU A 8 0.16 10.32 -2.21
CA LEU A 8 1.47 10.52 -1.56
C LEU A 8 2.02 9.26 -0.90
N TYR A 9 1.16 8.27 -0.65
CA TYR A 9 1.50 7.00 -0.03
C TYR A 9 1.72 5.87 -1.05
N GLU A 10 1.56 6.16 -2.33
CA GLU A 10 1.80 5.15 -3.35
C GLU A 10 3.31 4.85 -3.45
N VAL A 11 3.67 3.60 -3.18
CA VAL A 11 5.05 3.12 -3.07
C VAL A 11 5.90 3.60 -4.25
N ARG A 12 5.38 3.49 -5.48
CA ARG A 12 6.08 3.90 -6.71
C ARG A 12 6.41 5.39 -6.76
N ILE A 13 5.55 6.24 -6.19
CA ILE A 13 5.76 7.69 -6.16
C ILE A 13 6.82 8.04 -5.13
N VAL A 14 6.78 7.40 -3.96
CA VAL A 14 7.79 7.54 -2.91
C VAL A 14 9.16 7.11 -3.44
N GLU A 15 9.25 5.93 -4.05
CA GLU A 15 10.48 5.40 -4.64
C GLU A 15 11.06 6.33 -5.71
N ARG A 16 10.22 6.82 -6.63
CA ARG A 16 10.65 7.81 -7.62
C ARG A 16 11.19 9.08 -6.96
N ASN A 17 10.51 9.62 -5.96
CA ASN A 17 10.95 10.83 -5.26
C ASN A 17 12.27 10.61 -4.50
N ILE A 18 12.52 9.40 -4.00
CA ILE A 18 13.81 9.02 -3.41
C ILE A 18 14.90 8.97 -4.49
N LEU A 19 14.64 8.34 -5.63
CA LEU A 19 15.57 8.28 -6.76
C LEU A 19 15.91 9.68 -7.31
N GLU A 20 14.92 10.56 -7.38
CA GLU A 20 15.09 11.95 -7.82
C GLU A 20 15.71 12.87 -6.75
N GLY A 21 15.99 12.35 -5.54
CA GLY A 21 16.58 13.12 -4.43
C GLY A 21 15.66 14.16 -3.81
N LYS A 22 14.35 14.11 -4.12
CA LYS A 22 13.33 15.00 -3.56
C LYS A 22 12.90 14.59 -2.15
N LEU A 23 13.13 13.33 -1.80
CA LEU A 23 12.82 12.74 -0.51
C LEU A 23 13.99 11.89 -0.05
N SER A 24 14.39 12.02 1.22
CA SER A 24 15.37 11.11 1.82
C SER A 24 14.66 9.85 2.33
N LYS A 25 15.24 8.67 2.07
CA LYS A 25 14.76 7.41 2.62
C LYS A 25 14.65 7.45 4.15
N LYS A 26 15.62 8.09 4.82
CA LYS A 26 15.63 8.23 6.29
C LYS A 26 14.45 9.05 6.81
N ASP A 27 14.10 10.11 6.10
CA ASP A 27 12.98 10.98 6.50
C ASP A 27 11.64 10.29 6.26
N TYR A 28 11.53 9.51 5.19
CA TYR A 28 10.37 8.67 4.91
C TYR A 28 10.15 7.61 5.99
N GLU A 29 11.19 6.84 6.35
CA GLU A 29 11.11 5.82 7.41
C GLU A 29 10.74 6.43 8.77
N LYS A 30 11.33 7.59 9.09
CA LYS A 30 10.99 8.33 10.31
C LYS A 30 9.52 8.78 10.32
N HIS A 31 8.99 9.20 9.17
CA HIS A 31 7.59 9.57 9.04
C HIS A 31 6.67 8.36 9.25
N LEU A 32 6.94 7.23 8.60
CA LEU A 32 6.15 6.00 8.79
C LEU A 32 6.14 5.55 10.25
N ALA A 33 7.28 5.56 10.93
CA ALA A 33 7.38 5.22 12.34
C ALA A 33 6.65 6.20 13.28
N SER A 34 6.33 7.41 12.80
CA SER A 34 5.59 8.41 13.58
C SER A 34 4.06 8.28 13.44
N LEU A 35 3.59 7.47 12.50
CA LEU A 35 2.16 7.25 12.31
C LEU A 35 1.60 6.42 13.47
N PRO A 36 0.41 6.76 13.99
CA PRO A 36 -0.24 5.97 15.02
C PRO A 36 -0.65 4.61 14.45
N ASP A 37 -0.58 3.58 15.30
CA ASP A 37 -1.19 2.31 14.97
C ASP A 37 -2.72 2.47 14.88
N VAL A 38 -3.30 1.93 13.81
CA VAL A 38 -4.72 2.00 13.49
C VAL A 38 -5.27 0.64 13.07
N GLU A 39 -4.53 -0.44 13.32
CA GLU A 39 -4.97 -1.81 13.01
C GLU A 39 -6.36 -2.10 13.59
N GLU A 40 -6.63 -1.65 14.82
CA GLU A 40 -7.92 -1.82 15.50
C GLU A 40 -9.10 -1.10 14.83
N LYS A 41 -8.85 -0.18 13.89
CA LYS A 41 -9.89 0.55 13.15
C LYS A 41 -10.30 -0.16 11.86
N GLY A 42 -9.76 -1.34 11.59
CA GLY A 42 -10.16 -2.15 10.43
C GLY A 42 -11.62 -2.61 10.56
N GLU A 43 -12.37 -2.47 9.48
CA GLU A 43 -13.70 -3.10 9.34
C GLU A 43 -13.56 -4.36 8.47
N PRO A 44 -14.21 -5.47 8.82
CA PRO A 44 -14.20 -6.66 7.97
C PRO A 44 -14.89 -6.36 6.64
N LEU A 45 -14.21 -6.67 5.54
CA LEU A 45 -14.84 -6.65 4.23
C LEU A 45 -15.86 -7.78 4.14
N VAL A 46 -17.14 -7.42 4.12
CA VAL A 46 -18.23 -8.36 3.84
C VAL A 46 -18.38 -8.44 2.33
N ILE A 47 -17.83 -9.49 1.73
CA ILE A 47 -18.06 -9.83 0.32
C ILE A 47 -19.39 -10.58 0.28
N GLU A 48 -20.45 -9.91 -0.19
CA GLU A 48 -21.73 -10.58 -0.46
C GLU A 48 -21.53 -11.49 -1.68
N GLU A 49 -21.80 -12.80 -1.55
CA GLU A 49 -21.65 -13.80 -2.63
C GLU A 49 -22.71 -13.67 -3.75
N ASP A 50 -23.20 -12.46 -4.05
CA ASP A 50 -24.11 -12.21 -5.15
C ASP A 50 -23.43 -11.35 -6.22
N GLU A 51 -23.11 -12.02 -7.33
CA GLU A 51 -22.48 -11.55 -8.57
C GLU A 51 -20.95 -11.48 -8.57
N VAL A 52 -20.35 -12.55 -9.10
CA VAL A 52 -19.03 -12.60 -9.72
C VAL A 52 -18.87 -11.41 -10.67
N SER A 53 -18.28 -10.32 -10.18
CA SER A 53 -17.82 -9.20 -10.99
C SER A 53 -16.29 -9.21 -10.98
N SER A 54 -15.75 -9.94 -11.96
CA SER A 54 -14.34 -10.02 -12.38
C SER A 54 -13.29 -10.15 -11.28
N GLU A 55 -12.82 -11.38 -11.11
CA GLU A 55 -11.48 -11.72 -10.60
C GLU A 55 -10.41 -10.81 -11.23
N GLU A 56 -9.92 -9.81 -10.49
CA GLU A 56 -8.61 -9.21 -10.73
C GLU A 56 -7.62 -9.85 -9.76
N GLU A 57 -6.70 -10.60 -10.36
CA GLU A 57 -5.70 -11.53 -9.81
C GLU A 57 -5.00 -11.06 -8.53
N LEU A 58 -5.18 -11.82 -7.43
CA LEU A 58 -4.25 -11.84 -6.30
C LEU A 58 -3.91 -13.30 -5.98
N ASP A 59 -2.61 -13.53 -5.74
CA ASP A 59 -1.92 -14.77 -5.33
C ASP A 59 -1.51 -15.80 -6.39
N GLN A 60 -0.32 -15.59 -6.98
CA GLN A 60 0.64 -16.68 -7.25
C GLN A 60 2.09 -16.18 -7.07
N VAL A 61 2.61 -16.09 -5.84
CA VAL A 61 4.07 -16.04 -5.61
C VAL A 61 4.51 -16.67 -4.27
N GLU A 62 3.94 -17.80 -3.84
CA GLU A 62 4.53 -18.56 -2.72
C GLU A 62 4.40 -20.08 -2.96
N GLU A 63 5.23 -20.65 -3.85
CA GLU A 63 5.68 -22.07 -3.77
C GLU A 63 6.58 -22.43 -4.97
N GLU A 64 7.84 -21.98 -5.05
CA GLU A 64 8.91 -22.71 -5.78
C GLU A 64 10.31 -22.29 -5.26
N ILE A 65 10.59 -22.47 -3.97
CA ILE A 65 11.97 -22.65 -3.46
C ILE A 65 11.99 -23.74 -2.37
N SER A 66 11.70 -24.97 -2.76
CA SER A 66 12.22 -26.23 -2.19
C SER A 66 11.81 -27.32 -3.18
N GLU A 67 12.69 -28.05 -3.85
CA GLU A 67 13.81 -28.87 -3.37
C GLU A 67 14.72 -29.22 -4.57
#